data_AF-A0A1G1W9R6-F1
#
_entry.id   AF-A0A1G1W9R6-F1
#
_cell.length_a   1.000
_cell.length_b   1.000
_cell.length_c   1.000
_cell.angle_alpha   90.00
_cell.angle_beta   90.00
_cell.angle_gamma   90.00
#
_symmetry.space_group_name_H-M   'P 1'
#
loop_
_entity.id
_entity.type
_entity.pdbx_description
1 polymer ?
#
loop_
_entity_poly.entity_id
_entity_poly.type
_entity_poly.pdbx_seq_one_letter_code
_entity_poly.pdbx_strand_id
1 'polypeptide(L)'
;MANGKFNLGEEIKKRQTTIISAVLALVIVIVGVLIFIYAPKLTTKTTQKEEQKKEESKQNQKQEVGSAQSTVSLPTTYQVEAGDSLSKIAQKFYGDYTKWTEIAKENNLANPSVIHKGNVLKIPKVEVTTKTYTVKKGDTLWGISNLYYGSGFDWYKIRDANKDKVATSSSGRPLIEPGVVLTIP
;
A
#
# COMPACT_ATOMS: atom_id res chain seq x y z
N MET A 1 62.59 55.23 -17.64
CA MET A 1 61.11 55.32 -17.61
C MET A 1 60.57 54.18 -18.47
N ALA A 2 60.05 53.12 -17.87
CA ALA A 2 59.53 51.95 -18.60
C ALA A 2 58.01 52.11 -18.78
N ASN A 3 57.59 52.38 -20.02
CA ASN A 3 56.18 52.51 -20.36
C ASN A 3 55.58 51.12 -20.59
N GLY A 4 54.90 50.59 -19.58
CA GLY A 4 54.14 49.34 -19.69
C GLY A 4 53.01 49.49 -20.70
N LYS A 5 53.12 48.81 -21.84
CA LYS A 5 52.07 48.76 -22.87
C LYS A 5 50.88 47.98 -22.30
N PHE A 6 49.79 48.68 -22.01
CA PHE A 6 48.55 48.07 -21.51
C PHE A 6 47.85 47.37 -22.68
N ASN A 7 47.98 46.04 -22.77
CA ASN A 7 47.44 45.27 -23.89
C ASN A 7 46.02 44.78 -23.57
N LEU A 8 45.04 45.64 -23.87
CA LEU A 8 43.64 45.46 -23.48
C LEU A 8 43.00 44.16 -23.99
N GLY A 9 43.41 43.66 -25.16
CA GLY A 9 42.89 42.41 -25.72
C GLY A 9 43.32 41.16 -24.95
N GLU A 10 44.51 41.18 -24.34
CA GLU A 10 45.05 40.04 -23.59
C GLU A 10 44.36 39.90 -22.23
N GLU A 11 44.09 41.01 -21.56
CA GLU A 11 43.32 41.07 -20.30
C GLU A 11 41.85 40.65 -20.49
N ILE A 12 41.21 41.04 -21.59
CA ILE A 12 39.83 40.61 -21.90
C ILE A 12 39.79 39.09 -22.13
N LYS A 13 40.72 38.54 -22.91
CA LYS A 13 40.78 37.10 -23.18
C LYS A 13 41.07 36.29 -21.91
N LYS A 14 41.94 36.80 -21.04
CA LYS A 14 42.24 36.21 -19.73
C LYS A 14 41.01 36.17 -18.83
N ARG A 15 40.29 37.30 -18.70
CA ARG A 15 39.06 37.39 -17.89
C ARG A 15 37.94 36.50 -18.44
N GLN A 16 37.77 36.43 -19.76
CA GLN A 16 36.80 35.51 -20.36
C GLN A 16 37.12 34.05 -20.05
N THR A 17 38.39 33.66 -20.15
CA THR A 17 38.82 32.29 -19.83
C THR A 17 38.57 31.96 -18.35
N THR A 18 38.82 32.91 -17.45
CA THR A 18 38.53 32.76 -16.01
C THR A 18 37.03 32.66 -15.71
N ILE A 19 36.18 33.43 -16.40
CA ILE A 19 34.72 33.37 -16.21
C ILE A 19 34.17 32.04 -16.76
N ILE A 20 34.63 31.60 -17.93
CA ILE A 20 34.20 30.34 -18.54
C ILE A 20 34.55 29.14 -17.64
N SER A 21 35.77 29.09 -17.08
CA SER A 21 36.14 27.98 -16.18
C SER A 21 35.36 28.00 -14.86
N ALA A 22 35.07 29.18 -14.30
CA ALA A 22 34.24 29.32 -13.11
C ALA A 22 32.78 28.87 -13.34
N VAL A 23 32.19 29.24 -14.48
CA VAL A 23 30.82 28.82 -14.85
C VAL A 23 30.78 27.31 -15.13
N LEU A 24 31.78 26.76 -15.82
CA LEU A 24 31.87 25.33 -16.10
C LEU A 24 31.95 24.51 -14.79
N ALA A 25 32.76 24.97 -13.83
CA ALA A 25 32.87 24.32 -12.52
C ALA A 25 31.54 24.36 -11.74
N LEU A 26 30.82 25.48 -11.79
CA LEU A 26 29.51 25.61 -11.14
C LEU A 26 28.46 24.66 -11.75
N VAL A 27 28.43 24.53 -13.09
CA VAL A 27 27.52 23.62 -13.80
C VAL A 27 27.80 22.16 -13.42
N ILE A 28 29.07 21.75 -13.33
CA ILE A 28 29.45 20.39 -12.93
C ILE A 28 28.98 20.09 -11.49
N VAL A 29 29.11 21.04 -10.58
CA VAL A 29 28.64 20.88 -9.18
C VAL A 29 27.12 20.76 -9.13
N ILE A 30 26.38 21.60 -9.86
CA ILE A 30 24.91 21.56 -9.90
C ILE A 30 24.42 20.22 -10.49
N VAL A 31 25.02 19.76 -11.60
CA VAL A 31 24.69 18.46 -12.21
C VAL A 31 25.01 17.31 -11.26
N GLY A 32 26.14 17.36 -10.54
CA GLY A 32 26.50 16.37 -9.52
C GLY A 32 25.50 16.32 -8.36
N VAL A 33 25.03 17.48 -7.87
CA VAL A 33 24.01 17.57 -6.82
C VAL A 33 22.64 17.07 -7.31
N LEU A 34 22.25 17.41 -8.53
CA LEU A 34 21.02 16.90 -9.14
C LEU A 34 21.07 15.38 -9.33
N ILE A 35 22.20 14.83 -9.79
CA ILE A 35 22.39 13.37 -9.86
C ILE A 35 22.32 12.76 -8.47
N PHE A 36 22.93 13.37 -7.45
CA PHE A 36 22.89 12.83 -6.08
C PHE A 36 21.47 12.84 -5.46
N ILE A 37 20.68 13.88 -5.72
CA ILE A 37 19.31 14.01 -5.21
C ILE A 37 18.32 13.11 -5.98
N TYR A 38 18.49 12.99 -7.29
CA TYR A 38 17.54 12.30 -8.17
C TYR A 38 17.99 10.91 -8.62
N ALA A 39 19.22 10.47 -8.31
CA ALA A 39 19.63 9.10 -8.59
C ALA A 39 18.80 8.14 -7.73
N PRO A 40 18.07 7.20 -8.34
CA PRO A 40 17.45 6.13 -7.57
C PRO A 40 18.56 5.38 -6.83
N LYS A 41 18.38 5.12 -5.54
CA LYS A 41 19.30 4.26 -4.79
C LYS A 41 19.30 2.88 -5.43
N LEU A 42 20.25 2.65 -6.33
CA LEU A 42 20.54 1.34 -6.88
C LEU A 42 21.08 0.50 -5.72
N THR A 43 20.20 -0.26 -5.08
CA THR A 43 20.58 -1.32 -4.16
C THR A 43 21.32 -2.39 -4.96
N THR A 44 22.64 -2.29 -5.00
CA THR A 44 23.54 -3.34 -5.44
C THR A 44 23.53 -4.45 -4.40
N LYS A 45 22.65 -5.45 -4.58
CA LYS A 45 22.92 -6.80 -4.07
C LYS A 45 23.97 -7.42 -4.99
N THR A 46 25.24 -7.16 -4.71
CA THR A 46 26.35 -7.93 -5.27
C THR A 46 26.50 -9.21 -4.46
N THR A 47 26.03 -10.30 -5.06
CA THR A 47 26.74 -11.56 -5.25
C THR A 47 27.81 -11.93 -4.21
N GLN A 48 27.49 -12.89 -3.35
CA GLN A 48 28.34 -14.05 -3.13
C GLN A 48 27.62 -15.27 -3.70
N LYS A 49 28.32 -15.99 -4.57
CA LYS A 49 27.89 -17.18 -5.31
C LYS A 49 28.61 -18.39 -4.68
N GLU A 50 27.82 -19.44 -4.44
CA GLU A 50 28.19 -20.85 -4.34
C GLU A 50 29.18 -21.30 -3.26
N GLU A 51 28.67 -22.01 -2.25
CA GLU A 51 28.99 -23.44 -2.08
C GLU A 51 27.96 -24.14 -1.17
N GLN A 52 27.69 -25.40 -1.52
CA GLN A 52 26.95 -26.46 -0.80
C GLN A 52 25.44 -26.66 -1.07
N LYS A 53 25.22 -27.73 -1.84
CA LYS A 53 23.97 -28.45 -2.12
C LYS A 53 24.02 -29.79 -1.35
N LYS A 54 22.88 -30.15 -0.71
CA LYS A 54 22.48 -31.48 -0.15
C LYS A 54 23.28 -31.96 1.08
N GLU A 55 22.71 -32.50 2.16
CA GLU A 55 21.57 -33.44 2.33
C GLU A 55 20.68 -33.03 3.53
N GLU A 56 19.36 -32.87 3.38
CA GLU A 56 18.31 -33.89 3.54
C GLU A 56 18.06 -34.35 5.00
N SER A 57 16.97 -33.86 5.60
CA SER A 57 15.96 -34.77 6.15
C SER A 57 14.56 -34.17 6.05
N LYS A 58 13.65 -35.05 5.67
CA LYS A 58 12.30 -34.81 5.17
C LYS A 58 11.35 -34.51 6.32
N GLN A 59 10.42 -33.58 6.12
CA GLN A 59 9.03 -33.89 6.44
C GLN A 59 8.09 -33.28 5.41
N ASN A 60 7.48 -34.21 4.68
CA ASN A 60 6.36 -34.02 3.79
C ASN A 60 5.14 -33.56 4.59
N GLN A 61 4.64 -32.35 4.37
CA GLN A 61 3.25 -32.02 4.62
C GLN A 61 2.70 -31.18 3.47
N LYS A 62 1.86 -31.85 2.68
CA LYS A 62 0.67 -31.32 2.01
C LYS A 62 0.05 -30.18 2.84
N GLN A 63 0.22 -28.93 2.39
CA GLN A 63 -0.55 -27.76 2.86
C GLN A 63 -1.51 -27.41 1.73
N GLU A 64 -2.76 -27.89 1.74
CA GLU A 64 -3.86 -27.32 2.52
C GLU A 64 -3.86 -25.79 2.48
N VAL A 65 -4.75 -25.30 1.61
CA VAL A 65 -5.22 -23.92 1.52
C VAL A 65 -5.95 -23.59 2.83
N GLY A 66 -5.18 -23.24 3.86
CA GLY A 66 -5.65 -22.80 5.16
C GLY A 66 -5.30 -21.33 5.36
N SER A 67 -6.24 -20.45 5.05
CA SER A 67 -6.19 -19.01 5.25
C SER A 67 -6.02 -18.67 6.74
N ALA A 68 -4.79 -18.60 7.24
CA ALA A 68 -4.49 -17.87 8.47
C ALA A 68 -4.86 -16.39 8.24
N GLN A 69 -5.81 -15.88 9.02
CA GLN A 69 -6.16 -14.47 9.06
C GLN A 69 -4.93 -13.64 9.41
N SER A 70 -4.27 -13.09 8.39
CA SER A 70 -3.30 -12.02 8.57
C SER A 70 -4.06 -10.79 9.03
N THR A 71 -4.06 -10.52 10.34
CA THR A 71 -4.37 -9.19 10.85
C THR A 71 -3.33 -8.24 10.27
N VAL A 72 -3.71 -7.46 9.25
CA VAL A 72 -2.81 -6.49 8.65
C VAL A 72 -2.42 -5.48 9.74
N SER A 73 -1.13 -5.44 10.09
CA SER A 73 -0.60 -4.42 10.99
C SER A 73 -0.66 -3.05 10.29
N LEU A 74 -1.33 -2.09 10.91
CA LEU A 74 -1.45 -0.71 10.42
C LEU A 74 -0.69 0.24 11.35
N PRO A 75 -0.04 1.29 10.83
CA PRO A 75 -0.06 1.73 9.43
C PRO A 75 0.81 0.87 8.49
N THR A 76 0.51 0.87 7.20
CA THR A 76 1.27 0.14 6.18
C THR A 76 1.28 0.87 4.83
N THR A 77 1.91 0.30 3.81
CA THR A 77 1.79 0.74 2.41
C THR A 77 1.15 -0.34 1.56
N TYR A 78 0.46 0.08 0.50
CA TYR A 78 -0.21 -0.82 -0.43
C TYR A 78 0.02 -0.38 -1.87
N GLN A 79 0.41 -1.31 -2.73
CA GLN A 79 0.49 -1.07 -4.16
C GLN A 79 -0.86 -1.38 -4.80
N VAL A 80 -1.45 -0.38 -5.46
CA VAL A 80 -2.75 -0.46 -6.13
C VAL A 80 -2.70 -1.50 -7.25
N GLU A 81 -3.67 -2.40 -7.26
CA GLU A 81 -3.83 -3.44 -8.27
C GLU A 81 -4.84 -3.03 -9.34
N ALA A 82 -4.95 -3.82 -10.41
CA ALA A 82 -5.93 -3.55 -11.46
C ALA A 82 -7.37 -3.70 -10.92
N GLY A 83 -8.21 -2.69 -11.13
CA GLY A 83 -9.62 -2.72 -10.70
C GLY A 83 -9.86 -2.29 -9.24
N ASP A 84 -8.81 -1.85 -8.54
CA ASP A 84 -8.93 -1.26 -7.21
C ASP A 84 -9.62 0.11 -7.23
N SER A 85 -10.31 0.38 -6.14
CA SER A 85 -10.81 1.70 -5.78
C SER A 85 -10.45 1.97 -4.32
N LEU A 86 -10.39 3.23 -3.89
CA LEU A 86 -10.09 3.55 -2.48
C LEU A 86 -11.09 2.90 -1.52
N SER A 87 -12.36 2.75 -1.91
CA SER A 87 -13.38 2.06 -1.11
C SER A 87 -13.12 0.56 -0.98
N LYS A 88 -12.68 -0.12 -2.04
CA LYS A 88 -12.29 -1.54 -1.98
C LYS A 88 -11.03 -1.74 -1.13
N ILE A 89 -10.07 -0.82 -1.26
CA ILE A 89 -8.86 -0.82 -0.43
C ILE A 89 -9.24 -0.59 1.03
N ALA A 90 -10.08 0.39 1.33
CA ALA A 90 -10.58 0.63 2.68
C ALA A 90 -11.32 -0.59 3.24
N GLN A 91 -12.19 -1.22 2.46
CA GLN A 91 -12.86 -2.46 2.86
C GLN A 91 -11.86 -3.58 3.19
N LYS A 92 -10.78 -3.70 2.41
CA LYS A 92 -9.72 -4.71 2.60
C LYS A 92 -8.93 -4.50 3.89
N PHE A 93 -8.59 -3.25 4.22
CA PHE A 93 -7.72 -2.93 5.36
C PHE A 93 -8.48 -2.64 6.66
N TYR A 94 -9.66 -2.06 6.56
CA TYR A 94 -10.43 -1.58 7.71
C TYR A 94 -11.70 -2.40 7.96
N GLY A 95 -12.09 -3.25 7.00
CA GLY A 95 -13.42 -3.86 7.03
C GLY A 95 -14.55 -2.86 6.78
N ASP A 96 -14.23 -1.59 6.51
CA ASP A 96 -15.17 -0.49 6.36
C ASP A 96 -14.80 0.32 5.12
N TYR A 97 -15.58 0.16 4.06
CA TYR A 97 -15.36 0.86 2.80
C TYR A 97 -15.47 2.39 2.93
N THR A 98 -16.15 2.92 3.96
CA THR A 98 -16.34 4.36 4.16
C THR A 98 -15.06 5.09 4.58
N LYS A 99 -14.06 4.34 5.08
CA LYS A 99 -12.74 4.86 5.49
C LYS A 99 -11.81 5.21 4.32
N TRP A 100 -12.31 5.17 3.09
CA TRP A 100 -11.57 5.58 1.89
C TRP A 100 -11.07 7.03 1.97
N THR A 101 -11.80 7.91 2.68
CA THR A 101 -11.43 9.32 2.88
C THR A 101 -10.13 9.48 3.64
N GLU A 102 -9.89 8.62 4.63
CA GLU A 102 -8.67 8.65 5.43
C GLU A 102 -7.45 8.27 4.59
N ILE A 103 -7.60 7.29 3.69
CA ILE A 103 -6.56 6.93 2.71
C ILE A 103 -6.29 8.10 1.77
N ALA A 104 -7.35 8.74 1.25
CA ALA A 104 -7.19 9.88 0.33
C ALA A 104 -6.45 11.05 0.99
N LYS A 105 -6.83 11.36 2.25
CA LYS A 105 -6.23 12.43 3.04
C LYS A 105 -4.76 12.16 3.34
N GLU A 106 -4.42 10.96 3.83
CA GLU A 106 -3.04 10.58 4.16
C GLU A 106 -2.10 10.68 2.94
N ASN A 107 -2.64 10.40 1.75
CA ASN A 107 -1.87 10.44 0.50
C ASN A 107 -1.98 11.76 -0.27
N ASN A 108 -2.68 12.76 0.28
CA ASN A 108 -2.91 14.07 -0.35
C ASN A 108 -3.43 13.95 -1.80
N LEU A 109 -4.39 13.05 -2.03
CA LEU A 109 -4.93 12.80 -3.36
C LEU A 109 -5.83 13.96 -3.80
N ALA A 110 -5.43 14.66 -4.87
CA ALA A 110 -6.23 15.75 -5.45
C ALA A 110 -7.56 15.25 -6.04
N ASN A 111 -7.57 14.04 -6.61
CA ASN A 111 -8.78 13.38 -7.09
C ASN A 111 -8.86 11.94 -6.55
N PRO A 112 -9.58 11.71 -5.45
CA PRO A 112 -9.68 10.39 -4.81
C PRO A 112 -10.31 9.29 -5.68
N SER A 113 -11.07 9.68 -6.71
CA SER A 113 -11.68 8.72 -7.64
C SER A 113 -10.70 8.18 -8.69
N VAL A 114 -9.50 8.78 -8.79
CA VAL A 114 -8.50 8.44 -9.80
C VAL A 114 -7.25 7.88 -9.12
N ILE A 115 -7.21 6.56 -8.99
CA ILE A 115 -6.00 5.81 -8.62
C ILE A 115 -5.62 4.86 -9.75
N HIS A 116 -4.32 4.66 -9.96
CA HIS A 116 -3.81 3.84 -11.05
C HIS A 116 -3.06 2.62 -10.48
N LYS A 117 -3.11 1.52 -11.24
CA LYS A 117 -2.31 0.33 -10.95
C LYS A 117 -0.84 0.73 -10.79
N GLY A 118 -0.20 0.23 -9.74
CA GLY A 118 1.19 0.51 -9.41
C GLY A 118 1.40 1.69 -8.46
N ASN A 119 0.39 2.54 -8.24
CA ASN A 119 0.46 3.58 -7.22
C ASN A 119 0.73 2.94 -5.85
N VAL A 120 1.63 3.53 -5.06
CA VAL A 120 1.87 3.10 -3.68
C VAL A 120 1.17 4.07 -2.75
N LEU A 121 0.16 3.58 -2.03
CA LEU A 121 -0.62 4.35 -1.07
C LEU A 121 -0.17 4.02 0.36
N LYS A 122 -0.03 5.04 1.19
CA LYS A 122 0.04 4.90 2.65
C LYS A 122 -1.36 4.57 3.17
N ILE A 123 -1.45 3.52 3.97
CA ILE A 123 -2.68 3.10 4.63
C ILE A 123 -2.53 3.43 6.11
N PRO A 124 -3.13 4.52 6.60
CA PRO A 124 -2.99 4.94 7.99
C PRO A 124 -3.66 3.95 8.94
N LYS A 125 -3.28 3.98 10.21
CA LYS A 125 -4.09 3.36 11.26
C LYS A 125 -5.27 4.29 11.54
N VAL A 126 -6.49 3.76 11.48
CA VAL A 126 -7.72 4.51 11.80
C VAL A 126 -8.54 3.72 12.80
N GLU A 127 -9.26 4.43 13.66
CA GLU A 127 -10.20 3.81 14.58
C GLU A 127 -11.41 3.30 13.79
N VAL A 128 -11.58 1.97 13.81
CA VAL A 128 -12.72 1.28 13.21
C VAL A 128 -13.60 0.76 14.34
N THR A 129 -14.84 1.23 14.38
CA THR A 129 -15.82 0.67 15.32
C THR A 129 -16.45 -0.55 14.65
N THR A 130 -15.98 -1.73 15.03
CA THR A 130 -16.57 -2.98 14.56
C THR A 130 -17.98 -3.11 15.12
N LYS A 131 -18.98 -3.09 14.24
CA LYS A 131 -20.35 -3.37 14.63
C LYS A 131 -20.49 -4.86 14.89
N THR A 132 -21.23 -5.22 15.93
CA THR A 132 -21.54 -6.60 16.24
C THR A 132 -23.04 -6.79 16.45
N TYR A 133 -23.49 -8.03 16.29
CA TYR A 133 -24.87 -8.42 16.53
C TYR A 133 -24.91 -9.81 17.18
N THR A 134 -25.66 -9.93 18.28
CA THR A 134 -25.91 -11.22 18.92
C THR A 134 -27.14 -11.87 18.32
N VAL A 135 -26.95 -13.04 17.71
CA VAL A 135 -28.01 -13.81 17.05
C VAL A 135 -29.10 -14.20 18.04
N LYS A 136 -30.36 -13.99 17.65
CA LYS A 136 -31.54 -14.38 18.42
C LYS A 136 -32.18 -15.62 17.81
N LYS A 137 -33.01 -16.32 18.60
CA LYS A 137 -33.77 -17.48 18.13
C LYS A 137 -34.68 -17.08 16.96
N GLY A 138 -34.50 -17.75 15.82
CA GLY A 138 -35.27 -17.49 14.60
C GLY A 138 -34.63 -16.50 13.62
N ASP A 139 -33.49 -15.90 13.98
CA ASP A 139 -32.75 -15.03 13.07
C ASP A 139 -32.21 -15.80 11.86
N THR A 140 -32.06 -15.07 10.76
CA THR A 140 -31.36 -15.54 9.56
C THR A 140 -30.36 -14.49 9.14
N LEU A 141 -29.28 -14.89 8.45
CA LEU A 141 -28.34 -13.92 7.88
C LEU A 141 -29.03 -12.95 6.91
N TRP A 142 -30.07 -13.41 6.20
CA TRP A 142 -30.90 -12.54 5.36
C TRP A 142 -31.60 -11.45 6.16
N GLY A 143 -32.27 -11.81 7.26
CA GLY A 143 -32.96 -10.85 8.12
C GLY A 143 -32.01 -9.84 8.77
N ILE A 144 -30.87 -10.33 9.27
CA ILE A 144 -29.83 -9.47 9.86
C ILE A 144 -29.24 -8.55 8.78
N SER A 145 -28.96 -9.07 7.58
CA SER A 145 -28.51 -8.25 6.45
C SER A 145 -29.51 -7.16 6.11
N ASN A 146 -30.79 -7.48 6.05
CA ASN A 146 -31.83 -6.48 5.80
C ASN A 146 -31.88 -5.40 6.90
N LEU A 147 -31.68 -5.79 8.16
CA LEU A 147 -31.64 -4.88 9.30
C LEU A 147 -30.48 -3.88 9.22
N TYR A 148 -29.28 -4.32 8.84
CA TYR A 148 -28.07 -3.50 8.87
C TYR A 148 -27.71 -2.82 7.55
N TYR A 149 -28.06 -3.44 6.42
CA TYR A 149 -27.76 -2.93 5.08
C TYR A 149 -29.00 -2.46 4.31
N GLY A 150 -30.20 -2.67 4.86
CA GLY A 150 -31.46 -2.38 4.15
C GLY A 150 -31.78 -3.37 3.02
N SER A 151 -30.98 -4.43 2.88
CA SER A 151 -31.12 -5.45 1.85
C SER A 151 -30.73 -6.82 2.39
N GLY A 152 -31.57 -7.82 2.15
CA GLY A 152 -31.24 -9.21 2.50
C GLY A 152 -30.18 -9.84 1.60
N PHE A 153 -29.93 -9.29 0.40
CA PHE A 153 -28.98 -9.86 -0.56
C PHE A 153 -27.52 -9.76 -0.12
N ASP A 154 -27.21 -8.88 0.83
CA ASP A 154 -25.87 -8.67 1.37
C ASP A 154 -25.50 -9.67 2.49
N TRP A 155 -26.33 -10.68 2.72
CA TRP A 155 -26.14 -11.69 3.78
C TRP A 155 -24.78 -12.40 3.70
N TYR A 156 -24.23 -12.54 2.49
CA TYR A 156 -22.93 -13.17 2.27
C TYR A 156 -21.79 -12.36 2.90
N LYS A 157 -21.90 -11.04 3.03
CA LYS A 157 -20.90 -10.20 3.72
C LYS A 157 -20.77 -10.58 5.18
N ILE A 158 -21.91 -10.81 5.84
CA ILE A 158 -21.95 -11.26 7.24
C ILE A 158 -21.38 -12.68 7.34
N ARG A 159 -21.77 -13.61 6.46
CA ARG A 159 -21.17 -14.96 6.44
C ARG A 159 -19.66 -14.89 6.27
N ASP A 160 -19.18 -14.13 5.29
CA ASP A 160 -17.77 -14.12 4.91
C ASP A 160 -16.87 -13.46 5.95
N ALA A 161 -17.41 -12.54 6.76
CA ALA A 161 -16.76 -11.95 7.92
C ALA A 161 -16.78 -12.85 9.17
N ASN A 162 -17.59 -13.91 9.18
CA ASN A 162 -17.80 -14.81 10.32
C ASN A 162 -17.71 -16.29 9.91
N LYS A 163 -16.81 -16.64 8.98
CA LYS A 163 -16.71 -18.02 8.43
C LYS A 163 -16.42 -19.08 9.49
N ASP A 164 -15.78 -18.68 10.58
CA ASP A 164 -15.48 -19.46 11.77
C ASP A 164 -16.70 -19.68 12.70
N LYS A 165 -17.75 -18.86 12.56
CA LYS A 165 -18.94 -18.87 13.43
C LYS A 165 -20.23 -19.28 12.70
N VAL A 166 -20.18 -19.39 11.37
CA VAL A 166 -21.34 -19.72 10.55
C VAL A 166 -21.15 -21.11 9.96
N ALA A 167 -22.01 -22.05 10.37
CA ALA A 167 -22.03 -23.39 9.81
C ALA A 167 -22.78 -23.42 8.46
N THR A 168 -22.62 -24.52 7.71
CA THR A 168 -23.43 -24.79 6.52
C THR A 168 -24.35 -25.97 6.82
N SER A 169 -25.66 -25.79 6.64
CA SER A 169 -26.65 -26.87 6.74
C SER A 169 -26.43 -27.93 5.66
N SER A 170 -26.96 -29.14 5.88
CA SER A 170 -27.06 -30.20 4.85
C SER A 170 -27.74 -29.74 3.55
N SER A 171 -28.56 -28.68 3.62
CA SER A 171 -29.20 -28.03 2.47
C SER A 171 -28.34 -26.97 1.77
N GLY A 172 -27.10 -26.75 2.21
CA GLY A 172 -26.21 -25.70 1.70
C GLY A 172 -26.51 -24.28 2.22
N ARG A 173 -27.54 -24.12 3.07
CA ARG A 173 -27.88 -22.82 3.66
C ARG A 173 -26.94 -22.47 4.83
N PRO A 174 -26.50 -21.22 4.96
CA PRO A 174 -25.79 -20.77 6.16
C PRO A 174 -26.67 -20.96 7.40
N LEU A 175 -26.10 -21.54 8.44
CA LEU A 175 -26.73 -21.78 9.72
C LEU A 175 -26.02 -20.96 10.80
N ILE A 176 -26.81 -20.20 11.56
CA ILE A 176 -26.35 -19.40 12.70
C ILE A 176 -27.07 -19.88 13.96
N GLU A 177 -26.33 -19.98 15.06
CA GLU A 177 -26.87 -20.43 16.34
C GLU A 177 -27.25 -19.23 17.22
N PRO A 178 -28.37 -19.27 17.97
CA PRO A 178 -28.71 -18.24 18.93
C PRO A 178 -27.60 -18.02 19.96
N GLY A 179 -27.30 -16.76 20.27
CA GLY A 179 -26.23 -16.36 21.19
C GLY A 179 -24.88 -16.10 20.53
N VAL A 180 -24.67 -16.53 19.28
CA VAL A 180 -23.44 -16.22 18.53
C VAL A 180 -23.34 -14.71 18.28
N VAL A 181 -22.15 -14.15 18.54
CA VAL A 181 -21.84 -12.74 18.22
C VAL A 181 -21.19 -12.64 16.85
N LEU A 182 -21.93 -12.09 15.90
CA LEU A 182 -21.50 -11.86 14.53
C LEU A 182 -20.89 -10.45 14.40
N THR A 183 -19.81 -10.35 13.65
CA THR A 183 -19.29 -9.10 13.11
C THR A 183 -20.15 -8.64 11.95
N ILE A 184 -20.55 -7.37 11.94
CA ILE A 184 -21.28 -6.72 10.86
C ILE A 184 -20.32 -5.74 10.15
N PRO A 185 -19.74 -6.13 9.00
CA PRO A 185 -18.82 -5.28 8.23
C PRO A 185 -19.54 -4.10 7.53
#